data_AF-A0AAW0AI07-F1
#
_entry.id   AF-A0AAW0AI07-F1
#
_cell.length_a   1.000
_cell.length_b   1.000
_cell.length_c   1.000
_cell.angle_alpha   90.00
_cell.angle_beta   90.00
_cell.angle_gamma   90.00
#
_symmetry.space_group_name_H-M   'P 1'
#
loop_
_entity.id
_entity.type
_entity.pdbx_description
1 polymer ?
#
loop_
_entity_poly.entity_id
_entity_poly.type
_entity_poly.pdbx_seq_one_letter_code
_entity_poly.pdbx_strand_id
1 'polypeptide(L)'
;MDANRTPSPDPAPIPVFTSDDDAVHTANMAGLMLDLIEKGLTSLLANARTFREYADACPWHQFRPQQMQSITSAISAVDELRDLMLCRQYHAPDSRPATVSDTPNPPTFAEAVKAPPKPAQTRPQQTSKPRRQPAAARHDTAKPTRRTPPSTRLIVDLSSCHPTKKPHPASLCSALNDALGGRLAVSATSTSRSGNLILHASAPACSAQALAAHRSLIWSTISPLLGITDTAEPPMYPADPWHKVVFHRVPIMQPEVLPSDRDFVREVAKRNQLPGTQYRIGNVRFLLERNKVPREEVTVRVDFIEQEDARRFLRDGIFLFGSHCRATRYMPRSSSGRRTSGGHG
;
A
#
# COMPACT_ATOMS: atom_id res chain seq x y z
N MET A 1 -24.44 -9.78 -91.37
CA MET A 1 -23.87 -8.59 -90.72
C MET A 1 -24.72 -8.42 -89.46
N ASP A 2 -24.33 -8.77 -88.25
CA ASP A 2 -23.00 -8.96 -87.67
C ASP A 2 -22.97 -10.17 -86.73
N ALA A 3 -21.77 -10.77 -86.63
CA ALA A 3 -21.46 -11.85 -85.73
C ALA A 3 -21.35 -11.32 -84.30
N ASN A 4 -22.07 -11.90 -83.35
CA ASN A 4 -21.86 -11.63 -81.92
C ASN A 4 -21.40 -12.92 -81.23
N ARG A 5 -20.09 -13.16 -81.27
CA ARG A 5 -19.39 -14.14 -80.43
C ARG A 5 -19.21 -13.51 -79.06
N THR A 6 -19.91 -14.01 -78.05
CA THR A 6 -19.53 -13.79 -76.65
C THR A 6 -18.53 -14.87 -76.20
N PRO A 7 -17.41 -14.49 -75.56
CA PRO A 7 -16.30 -15.37 -75.26
C PRO A 7 -16.52 -16.29 -74.05
N SER A 8 -15.80 -17.42 -74.10
CA SER A 8 -15.74 -18.51 -73.14
C SER A 8 -15.21 -18.06 -71.76
N PRO A 9 -15.76 -18.58 -70.65
CA PRO A 9 -15.36 -18.15 -69.31
C PRO A 9 -14.05 -18.79 -68.87
N ASP A 10 -13.12 -17.94 -68.44
CA ASP A 10 -11.84 -18.33 -67.86
C ASP A 10 -12.01 -19.10 -66.53
N PRO A 11 -11.09 -20.04 -66.24
CA PRO A 11 -11.17 -20.92 -65.08
C PRO A 11 -10.94 -20.16 -63.77
N ALA A 12 -11.75 -20.53 -62.77
CA ALA A 12 -11.92 -19.77 -61.53
C ALA A 12 -10.67 -19.79 -60.63
N PRO A 13 -10.25 -18.63 -60.13
CA PRO A 13 -9.14 -18.52 -59.20
C PRO A 13 -9.51 -19.07 -57.81
N ILE A 14 -8.54 -19.72 -57.16
CA ILE A 14 -8.67 -20.26 -55.81
C ILE A 14 -8.49 -19.10 -54.80
N PRO A 15 -9.43 -18.89 -53.86
CA PRO A 15 -9.39 -17.76 -52.95
C PRO A 15 -8.33 -17.93 -51.85
N VAL A 16 -7.52 -16.89 -51.67
CA VAL A 16 -6.60 -16.72 -50.55
C VAL A 16 -7.32 -15.90 -49.48
N PHE A 17 -7.55 -16.49 -48.31
CA PHE A 17 -8.16 -15.80 -47.17
C PHE A 17 -7.14 -14.83 -46.53
N THR A 18 -7.50 -13.55 -46.45
CA THR A 18 -6.69 -12.48 -45.85
C THR A 18 -7.06 -12.26 -44.38
N SER A 19 -6.05 -11.89 -43.57
CA SER A 19 -6.08 -11.74 -42.09
C SER A 19 -7.14 -10.80 -41.49
N ASP A 20 -7.89 -10.05 -42.31
CA ASP A 20 -8.90 -9.12 -41.84
C ASP A 20 -10.23 -9.81 -41.47
N ASP A 21 -10.52 -10.98 -42.04
CA ASP A 21 -11.74 -11.75 -41.73
C ASP A 21 -11.72 -12.32 -40.30
N ASP A 22 -10.54 -12.66 -39.78
CA ASP A 22 -10.35 -13.18 -38.41
C ASP A 22 -10.59 -12.11 -37.33
N ALA A 23 -10.27 -10.85 -37.63
CA ALA A 23 -10.52 -9.73 -36.72
C ALA A 23 -12.02 -9.42 -36.61
N VAL A 24 -12.74 -9.46 -37.73
CA VAL A 24 -14.20 -9.30 -37.77
C VAL A 24 -14.89 -10.46 -37.04
N HIS A 25 -14.41 -11.69 -37.23
CA HIS A 25 -14.97 -12.85 -36.54
C HIS A 25 -14.75 -12.78 -35.02
N THR A 26 -13.57 -12.34 -34.57
CA THR A 26 -13.24 -12.19 -33.14
C THR A 26 -14.05 -11.07 -32.48
N ALA A 27 -14.25 -9.95 -33.16
CA ALA A 27 -15.09 -8.86 -32.67
C ALA A 27 -16.56 -9.30 -32.52
N ASN A 28 -17.07 -10.06 -33.50
CA ASN A 28 -18.43 -10.62 -33.44
C ASN A 28 -18.59 -11.62 -32.29
N MET A 29 -17.59 -12.46 -32.03
CA MET A 29 -17.61 -13.41 -30.90
C MET A 29 -17.55 -12.69 -29.53
N ALA A 30 -16.78 -11.60 -29.42
CA ALA A 30 -16.75 -10.79 -28.22
C ALA A 30 -18.10 -10.10 -27.96
N GLY A 31 -18.77 -9.62 -29.02
CA GLY A 31 -20.13 -9.06 -28.92
C GLY A 31 -21.15 -10.08 -28.42
N LEU A 32 -21.13 -11.31 -28.95
CA LEU A 32 -22.02 -12.39 -28.52
C LEU A 32 -21.77 -12.83 -27.07
N MET A 33 -20.52 -12.87 -26.63
CA MET A 33 -20.16 -13.20 -25.25
C MET A 33 -20.63 -12.13 -24.25
N LEU A 34 -20.54 -10.85 -24.62
CA LEU A 34 -21.06 -9.76 -23.79
C LEU A 34 -22.59 -9.82 -23.66
N ASP A 35 -23.30 -10.08 -24.76
CA ASP A 35 -24.77 -10.25 -24.76
C ASP A 35 -25.20 -11.45 -23.89
N LEU A 36 -24.45 -12.56 -23.92
CA LEU A 36 -24.71 -13.73 -23.07
C LEU A 36 -24.51 -13.42 -21.57
N ILE A 37 -23.45 -12.67 -21.23
CA ILE A 37 -23.18 -12.24 -19.86
C ILE A 37 -24.26 -11.27 -19.36
N GLU A 38 -24.68 -10.33 -20.20
CA GLU A 38 -25.74 -9.36 -19.87
C GLU A 38 -27.09 -10.05 -19.62
N LYS A 39 -27.45 -11.02 -20.47
CA LYS A 39 -28.65 -11.85 -20.27
C LYS A 39 -28.57 -12.70 -19.01
N GLY A 40 -27.40 -13.28 -18.71
CA GLY A 40 -27.15 -14.05 -17.50
C GLY A 40 -27.30 -13.21 -16.22
N LEU A 41 -26.70 -12.01 -16.20
CA LEU A 41 -26.82 -11.08 -15.08
C LEU A 41 -28.24 -10.57 -14.89
N THR A 42 -28.95 -10.28 -15.98
CA THR A 42 -30.35 -9.85 -15.92
C THR A 42 -31.26 -10.94 -15.36
N SER A 43 -31.05 -12.20 -15.76
CA SER A 43 -31.77 -13.36 -15.21
C SER A 43 -31.46 -13.59 -13.72
N LEU A 44 -30.19 -13.45 -13.32
CA LEU A 44 -29.77 -13.55 -11.92
C LEU A 44 -30.42 -12.45 -11.06
N LEU A 45 -30.47 -11.21 -11.55
CA LEU A 45 -31.15 -10.09 -10.90
C LEU A 45 -32.65 -10.32 -10.77
N ALA A 46 -33.30 -10.83 -11.82
CA ALA A 46 -34.72 -11.17 -11.77
C ALA A 46 -35.00 -12.22 -10.68
N ASN A 47 -34.22 -13.30 -10.64
CA ASN A 47 -34.34 -14.33 -9.61
C ASN A 47 -34.08 -13.80 -8.20
N ALA A 48 -33.09 -12.93 -8.02
CA ALA A 48 -32.79 -12.31 -6.74
C ALA A 48 -33.92 -11.38 -6.25
N ARG A 49 -34.59 -10.67 -7.17
CA ARG A 49 -35.77 -9.85 -6.86
C ARG A 49 -36.97 -10.71 -6.51
N THR A 50 -37.28 -11.74 -7.28
CA THR A 50 -38.36 -12.69 -6.95
C THR A 50 -38.13 -13.37 -5.60
N PHE A 51 -36.89 -13.74 -5.29
CA PHE A 51 -36.54 -14.29 -3.99
C PHE A 51 -36.74 -13.29 -2.85
N ARG A 52 -36.43 -12.01 -3.07
CA ARG A 52 -36.70 -10.94 -2.11
C ARG A 52 -38.20 -10.73 -1.89
N GLU A 53 -38.99 -10.69 -2.97
CA GLU A 53 -40.45 -10.57 -2.88
C GLU A 53 -41.07 -11.77 -2.13
N TYR A 54 -40.57 -12.99 -2.37
CA TYR A 54 -40.96 -14.17 -1.63
C TYR A 54 -40.57 -14.10 -0.14
N ALA A 55 -39.36 -13.58 0.15
CA ALA A 55 -38.90 -13.39 1.53
C ALA A 55 -39.73 -12.34 2.28
N ASP A 56 -40.16 -11.27 1.60
CA ASP A 56 -41.00 -10.22 2.17
C ASP A 56 -42.46 -10.69 2.38
N ALA A 57 -42.94 -11.64 1.57
CA ALA A 57 -44.26 -12.27 1.70
C ALA A 57 -44.32 -13.39 2.77
N CYS A 58 -43.18 -13.95 3.17
CA CYS A 58 -43.09 -14.99 4.19
C CYS A 58 -42.94 -14.38 5.61
N PRO A 59 -43.46 -15.02 6.67
CA PRO A 59 -43.35 -14.48 8.03
C PRO A 59 -41.88 -14.38 8.48
N TRP A 60 -41.46 -13.18 8.87
CA TRP A 60 -40.10 -12.73 9.20
C TRP A 60 -39.31 -13.58 10.23
N HIS A 61 -39.94 -14.55 10.88
CA HIS A 61 -39.33 -15.37 11.93
C HIS A 61 -38.43 -16.49 11.40
N GLN A 62 -38.48 -16.79 10.09
CA GLN A 62 -37.70 -17.90 9.52
C GLN A 62 -36.32 -17.51 8.97
N PHE A 63 -36.07 -16.24 8.68
CA PHE A 63 -34.77 -15.79 8.19
C PHE A 63 -33.97 -15.08 9.27
N ARG A 64 -32.71 -15.48 9.46
CA ARG A 64 -31.82 -14.76 10.39
C ARG A 64 -31.50 -13.38 9.81
N PRO A 65 -31.45 -12.30 10.62
CA PRO A 65 -31.15 -10.95 10.14
C PRO A 65 -29.86 -10.84 9.30
N GLN A 66 -28.85 -11.66 9.60
CA GLN A 66 -27.60 -11.73 8.83
C GLN A 66 -27.78 -12.28 7.41
N GLN A 67 -28.72 -13.21 7.19
CA GLN A 67 -29.01 -13.75 5.86
C GLN A 67 -29.70 -12.68 5.00
N MET A 68 -30.67 -11.94 5.58
CA MET A 68 -31.30 -10.81 4.89
C MET A 68 -30.31 -9.71 4.54
N GLN A 69 -29.35 -9.42 5.42
CA GLN A 69 -28.29 -8.46 5.16
C GLN A 69 -27.33 -8.93 4.06
N SER A 70 -27.02 -10.23 4.02
CA SER A 70 -26.20 -10.82 2.95
C SER A 70 -26.90 -10.80 1.60
N ILE A 71 -28.21 -11.08 1.56
CA ILE A 71 -29.01 -11.03 0.33
C ILE A 71 -29.12 -9.60 -0.18
N THR A 72 -29.40 -8.65 0.72
CA THR A 72 -29.47 -7.21 0.37
C THR A 72 -28.13 -6.71 -0.17
N SER A 73 -27.01 -7.09 0.48
CA SER A 73 -25.66 -6.75 0.00
C SER A 73 -25.33 -7.37 -1.35
N ALA A 74 -25.80 -8.59 -1.62
CA ALA A 74 -25.59 -9.25 -2.90
C ALA A 74 -26.38 -8.56 -4.02
N ILE A 75 -27.63 -8.16 -3.76
CA ILE A 75 -28.45 -7.40 -4.73
C ILE A 75 -27.77 -6.06 -5.06
N SER A 76 -27.32 -5.32 -4.04
CA SER A 76 -26.61 -4.04 -4.25
C SER A 76 -25.31 -4.19 -5.05
N ALA A 77 -24.52 -5.24 -4.79
CA ALA A 77 -23.28 -5.49 -5.55
C ALA A 77 -23.54 -5.84 -7.02
N VAL A 78 -24.65 -6.52 -7.33
CA VAL A 78 -25.02 -6.83 -8.72
C VAL A 78 -25.58 -5.58 -9.43
N ASP A 79 -26.34 -4.73 -8.74
CA ASP A 79 -26.78 -3.43 -9.29
C ASP A 79 -25.57 -2.51 -9.58
N GLU A 80 -24.56 -2.45 -8.68
CA GLU A 80 -23.30 -1.70 -8.92
C GLU A 80 -22.52 -2.22 -10.13
N LEU A 81 -22.47 -3.55 -10.31
CA LEU A 81 -21.84 -4.18 -11.49
C LEU A 81 -22.58 -3.83 -12.78
N ARG A 82 -23.91 -3.79 -12.76
CA ARG A 82 -24.73 -3.38 -13.90
C ARG A 82 -24.46 -1.92 -14.28
N ASP A 83 -24.40 -1.03 -13.30
CA ASP A 83 -24.13 0.39 -13.53
C ASP A 83 -22.72 0.61 -14.09
N LEU A 84 -21.71 -0.10 -13.59
CA LEU A 84 -20.35 -0.08 -14.15
C LEU A 84 -20.30 -0.57 -15.59
N MET A 85 -21.09 -1.59 -15.96
CA MET A 85 -21.19 -2.08 -17.33
C MET A 85 -21.85 -1.05 -18.26
N LEU A 86 -22.94 -0.42 -17.81
CA LEU A 86 -23.62 0.64 -18.57
C LEU A 86 -22.71 1.86 -18.78
N CYS A 87 -21.96 2.29 -17.76
CA CYS A 87 -21.00 3.39 -17.90
C CYS A 87 -19.87 3.09 -18.90
N ARG A 88 -19.48 1.82 -19.04
CA ARG A 88 -18.41 1.42 -19.97
C ARG A 88 -18.88 1.40 -21.43
N GLN A 89 -20.17 1.17 -21.67
CA GLN A 89 -20.75 1.13 -23.03
C GLN A 89 -20.87 2.54 -23.65
N TYR A 90 -20.99 3.60 -22.83
CA TYR A 90 -21.06 5.00 -23.30
C TYR A 90 -19.69 5.68 -23.53
N HIS A 91 -18.57 5.03 -23.18
CA HIS A 91 -17.22 5.60 -23.29
C HIS A 91 -16.29 4.77 -24.19
N ALA A 92 -16.75 4.38 -25.38
CA ALA A 92 -15.85 3.96 -26.45
C ALA A 92 -15.38 5.19 -27.24
N PRO A 93 -14.10 5.63 -27.13
CA PRO A 93 -13.61 6.79 -27.86
C PRO A 93 -13.39 6.49 -29.35
N ASP A 94 -13.97 7.35 -30.18
CA ASP A 94 -13.74 7.41 -31.63
C ASP A 94 -12.27 7.71 -31.91
N SER A 95 -11.61 6.85 -32.68
CA SER A 95 -10.16 6.94 -32.95
C SER A 95 -9.86 7.79 -34.19
N ARG A 96 -9.02 8.83 -34.06
CA ARG A 96 -8.33 9.44 -35.21
C ARG A 96 -6.90 9.88 -34.87
N PRO A 97 -5.88 9.60 -35.70
CA PRO A 97 -4.48 9.97 -35.43
C PRO A 97 -4.00 11.15 -36.30
N ALA A 98 -3.04 11.93 -35.78
CA ALA A 98 -2.15 12.85 -36.52
C ALA A 98 -1.14 13.49 -35.53
N THR A 99 0.11 13.89 -35.80
CA THR A 99 1.13 13.66 -36.84
C THR A 99 2.46 14.21 -36.25
N VAL A 100 3.57 13.65 -36.70
CA VAL A 100 5.00 13.88 -36.37
C VAL A 100 5.51 15.31 -36.67
N SER A 101 6.54 15.80 -35.96
CA SER A 101 7.65 16.60 -36.54
C SER A 101 8.90 16.69 -35.63
N ASP A 102 10.03 16.30 -36.22
CA ASP A 102 11.43 16.40 -35.77
C ASP A 102 12.02 17.82 -35.92
N THR A 103 13.04 18.18 -35.14
CA THR A 103 14.43 18.50 -35.60
C THR A 103 15.36 19.03 -34.48
N PRO A 104 16.70 19.01 -34.66
CA PRO A 104 17.70 18.94 -33.57
C PRO A 104 18.70 20.12 -33.46
N ASN A 105 19.52 20.03 -32.39
CA ASN A 105 20.95 20.38 -32.22
C ASN A 105 21.43 21.57 -31.33
N PRO A 106 22.64 21.43 -30.70
CA PRO A 106 23.20 22.18 -29.54
C PRO A 106 24.34 23.16 -30.00
N PRO A 107 25.40 23.59 -29.25
CA PRO A 107 25.93 23.34 -27.88
C PRO A 107 26.50 24.59 -27.12
N THR A 108 27.22 24.40 -25.98
CA THR A 108 28.61 24.95 -25.71
C THR A 108 28.88 25.64 -24.33
N PHE A 109 29.76 24.98 -23.53
CA PHE A 109 30.91 25.39 -22.67
C PHE A 109 30.90 26.33 -21.42
N ALA A 110 31.83 25.95 -20.50
CA ALA A 110 32.70 26.73 -19.58
C ALA A 110 32.07 27.31 -18.28
N GLU A 111 32.73 27.48 -17.13
CA GLU A 111 34.04 27.13 -16.52
C GLU A 111 33.86 27.46 -15.01
N ALA A 112 34.21 26.57 -14.08
CA ALA A 112 35.36 26.68 -13.17
C ALA A 112 35.62 28.04 -12.48
N VAL A 113 35.30 28.18 -11.18
CA VAL A 113 36.06 29.08 -10.26
C VAL A 113 36.26 28.47 -8.87
N LYS A 114 37.53 28.54 -8.47
CA LYS A 114 38.28 28.15 -7.27
C LYS A 114 37.78 28.69 -5.91
N ALA A 115 38.03 27.91 -4.86
CA ALA A 115 38.19 28.33 -3.45
C ALA A 115 39.53 29.12 -3.23
N PRO A 116 39.91 29.71 -2.06
CA PRO A 116 40.19 28.96 -0.80
C PRO A 116 40.08 29.85 0.51
N PRO A 117 40.83 29.66 1.64
CA PRO A 117 40.27 29.52 3.00
C PRO A 117 40.91 30.47 4.07
N LYS A 118 40.80 30.10 5.38
CA LYS A 118 41.54 30.53 6.62
C LYS A 118 40.92 31.63 7.51
N PRO A 119 41.32 31.77 8.81
CA PRO A 119 41.94 30.82 9.76
C PRO A 119 41.31 30.84 11.19
N ALA A 120 41.93 30.05 12.09
CA ALA A 120 41.64 29.78 13.50
C ALA A 120 42.21 30.80 14.52
N GLN A 121 42.01 30.47 15.81
CA GLN A 121 42.55 31.03 17.09
C GLN A 121 41.51 31.89 17.86
N THR A 122 41.35 31.85 19.20
CA THR A 122 42.27 31.49 20.30
C THR A 122 41.49 31.15 21.58
N ARG A 123 42.06 30.28 22.43
CA ARG A 123 41.74 30.04 23.86
C ARG A 123 42.12 31.29 24.70
N PRO A 124 41.63 31.50 25.95
CA PRO A 124 42.19 30.78 27.10
C PRO A 124 41.20 30.43 28.24
N GLN A 125 41.68 29.53 29.10
CA GLN A 125 41.08 29.13 30.37
C GLN A 125 41.04 30.29 31.37
N GLN A 126 39.97 30.38 32.16
CA GLN A 126 40.02 31.00 33.48
C GLN A 126 39.36 30.12 34.53
N THR A 127 40.17 29.80 35.53
CA THR A 127 39.85 29.16 36.79
C THR A 127 39.32 30.20 37.76
N SER A 128 38.14 29.98 38.37
CA SER A 128 37.84 30.56 39.69
C SER A 128 36.66 29.86 40.41
N LYS A 129 37.00 29.32 41.59
CA LYS A 129 36.30 29.23 42.89
C LYS A 129 34.81 28.81 42.97
N PRO A 130 34.45 27.91 43.92
CA PRO A 130 33.06 27.50 44.14
C PRO A 130 32.32 28.55 44.97
N ARG A 131 31.49 29.36 44.32
CA ARG A 131 30.52 30.24 44.99
C ARG A 131 29.19 29.50 45.08
N ARG A 132 28.80 29.08 46.29
CA ARG A 132 27.43 28.62 46.59
C ARG A 132 26.48 29.78 46.29
N GLN A 133 25.73 29.66 45.21
CA GLN A 133 24.58 30.52 44.90
C GLN A 133 23.27 29.81 45.29
N PRO A 134 22.27 30.58 45.74
CA PRO A 134 20.93 30.06 46.06
C PRO A 134 20.27 29.50 44.80
N ALA A 135 19.43 28.48 44.98
CA ALA A 135 18.75 27.75 43.92
C ALA A 135 17.92 28.71 43.02
N ALA A 136 18.53 29.17 41.94
CA ALA A 136 17.84 29.85 40.86
C ALA A 136 16.83 28.87 40.24
N ALA A 137 15.60 29.34 40.07
CA ALA A 137 14.56 28.65 39.33
C ALA A 137 15.16 28.14 38.01
N ARG A 138 15.13 26.82 37.83
CA ARG A 138 15.59 26.18 36.60
C ARG A 138 14.69 26.70 35.48
N HIS A 139 15.17 27.70 34.75
CA HIS A 139 14.68 27.98 33.42
C HIS A 139 14.92 26.70 32.62
N ASP A 140 13.85 25.94 32.39
CA ASP A 140 13.80 24.88 31.40
C ASP A 140 14.08 25.53 30.05
N THR A 141 15.36 25.62 29.69
CA THR A 141 15.78 25.86 28.31
C THR A 141 15.23 24.69 27.51
N ALA A 142 14.10 24.92 26.84
CA ALA A 142 13.49 23.98 25.93
C ALA A 142 14.57 23.45 24.99
N LYS A 143 14.94 22.17 25.17
CA LYS A 143 15.93 21.51 24.31
C LYS A 143 15.44 21.67 22.86
N PRO A 144 16.30 22.09 21.92
CA PRO A 144 15.89 22.22 20.52
C PRO A 144 15.32 20.88 20.06
N THR A 145 14.06 20.91 19.63
CA THR A 145 13.33 19.75 19.13
C THR A 145 14.09 19.21 17.93
N ARG A 146 14.90 18.17 18.16
CA ARG A 146 15.73 17.54 17.13
C ARG A 146 14.80 17.00 16.05
N ARG A 147 14.67 17.71 14.93
CA ARG A 147 13.89 17.26 13.77
C ARG A 147 14.45 15.91 13.35
N THR A 148 13.68 14.85 13.53
CA THR A 148 14.01 13.54 13.00
C THR A 148 14.17 13.66 11.49
N PRO A 149 15.25 13.11 10.90
CA PRO A 149 15.38 13.08 9.46
C PRO A 149 14.18 12.33 8.84
N PRO A 150 13.71 12.74 7.65
CA PRO A 150 12.62 12.06 6.96
C PRO A 150 12.99 10.59 6.71
N SER A 151 12.01 9.70 6.78
CA SER A 151 12.24 8.28 6.45
C SER A 151 12.80 8.14 5.05
N THR A 152 13.89 7.39 4.94
CA THR A 152 14.52 7.04 3.67
C THR A 152 14.06 5.68 3.15
N ARG A 153 13.11 5.01 3.83
CA ARG A 153 12.68 3.66 3.47
C ARG A 153 11.19 3.62 3.22
N LEU A 154 10.77 3.07 2.10
CA LEU A 154 9.38 2.75 1.77
C LEU A 154 9.22 1.22 1.84
N ILE A 155 8.22 0.74 2.57
CA ILE A 155 7.88 -0.68 2.67
C ILE A 155 6.71 -0.93 1.73
N VAL A 156 6.85 -1.93 0.86
CA VAL A 156 5.79 -2.50 0.05
C VAL A 156 5.37 -3.80 0.71
N ASP A 157 4.13 -3.84 1.21
CA ASP A 157 3.61 -4.96 1.98
C ASP A 157 3.12 -6.08 1.08
N LEU A 158 3.98 -7.07 0.86
CA LEU A 158 3.70 -8.20 -0.02
C LEU A 158 3.02 -9.35 0.73
N SER A 159 2.43 -9.13 1.91
CA SER A 159 1.80 -10.21 2.67
C SER A 159 0.62 -10.86 1.94
N SER A 160 -0.12 -10.06 1.15
CA SER A 160 -1.25 -10.52 0.33
C SER A 160 -0.85 -10.93 -1.07
N CYS A 161 0.36 -10.58 -1.52
CA CYS A 161 0.85 -10.89 -2.85
C CYS A 161 1.78 -12.10 -2.77
N HIS A 162 1.66 -13.06 -3.69
CA HIS A 162 2.53 -14.24 -3.72
C HIS A 162 3.57 -14.09 -4.84
N PRO A 163 4.74 -13.46 -4.57
CA PRO A 163 5.79 -13.30 -5.58
C PRO A 163 6.34 -14.67 -5.99
N THR A 164 6.31 -14.94 -7.29
CA THR A 164 6.84 -16.19 -7.87
C THR A 164 8.31 -16.07 -8.27
N LYS A 165 8.78 -14.83 -8.48
CA LYS A 165 10.16 -14.52 -8.87
C LYS A 165 10.87 -13.74 -7.77
N LYS A 166 12.18 -13.95 -7.67
CA LYS A 166 13.09 -13.21 -6.79
C LYS A 166 14.14 -12.49 -7.64
N PRO A 167 13.78 -11.35 -8.29
CA PRO A 167 14.73 -10.61 -9.10
C PRO A 167 15.88 -10.09 -8.25
N HIS A 168 17.03 -9.90 -8.89
CA HIS A 168 18.20 -9.33 -8.22
C HIS A 168 17.90 -7.88 -7.77
N PRO A 169 18.32 -7.45 -6.56
CA PRO A 169 18.03 -6.12 -6.04
C PRO A 169 18.45 -4.97 -6.97
N ALA A 170 19.58 -5.13 -7.67
CA ALA A 170 20.06 -4.14 -8.63
C ALA A 170 19.13 -4.00 -9.84
N SER A 171 18.54 -5.09 -10.33
CA SER A 171 17.60 -5.07 -11.45
C SER A 171 16.31 -4.33 -11.08
N LEU A 172 15.78 -4.58 -9.87
CA LEU A 172 14.63 -3.82 -9.35
C LEU A 172 14.98 -2.33 -9.21
N CYS A 173 16.17 -2.02 -8.70
CA CYS A 173 16.62 -0.65 -8.52
C CYS A 173 16.73 0.11 -9.84
N SER A 174 17.35 -0.50 -10.86
CA SER A 174 17.46 0.07 -12.20
C SER A 174 16.08 0.33 -12.81
N ALA A 175 15.23 -0.70 -12.86
CA ALA A 175 13.89 -0.57 -13.44
C ALA A 175 13.05 0.51 -12.76
N LEU A 176 13.14 0.64 -11.43
CA LEU A 176 12.47 1.71 -10.69
C LEU A 176 13.03 3.09 -11.02
N ASN A 177 14.35 3.24 -11.10
CA ASN A 177 14.97 4.53 -11.43
C ASN A 177 14.67 4.96 -12.87
N ASP A 178 14.61 4.00 -13.80
CA ASP A 178 14.22 4.21 -15.19
C ASP A 178 12.75 4.67 -15.26
N ALA A 179 11.85 3.99 -14.53
CA ALA A 179 10.43 4.35 -14.47
C ALA A 179 10.17 5.70 -13.78
N LEU A 180 10.92 6.05 -12.73
CA LEU A 180 10.76 7.30 -11.98
C LEU A 180 11.40 8.53 -12.67
N GLY A 181 12.10 8.33 -13.79
CA GLY A 181 12.63 9.41 -14.62
C GLY A 181 13.67 10.30 -13.91
N GLY A 182 14.44 9.75 -12.98
CA GLY A 182 15.56 10.42 -12.30
C GLY A 182 15.18 11.52 -11.28
N ARG A 183 13.92 11.99 -11.25
CA ARG A 183 13.44 12.98 -10.25
C ARG A 183 13.37 12.38 -8.85
N LEU A 184 12.97 11.13 -8.76
CA LEU A 184 12.99 10.32 -7.55
C LEU A 184 13.93 9.15 -7.80
N ALA A 185 14.93 9.00 -6.95
CA ALA A 185 15.88 7.91 -7.05
C ALA A 185 15.71 6.93 -5.89
N VAL A 186 15.71 5.65 -6.22
CA VAL A 186 15.87 4.52 -5.31
C VAL A 186 17.36 4.18 -5.31
N SER A 187 18.00 4.26 -4.14
CA SER A 187 19.41 3.95 -3.95
C SER A 187 19.68 2.46 -3.83
N ALA A 188 18.73 1.72 -3.25
CA ALA A 188 18.82 0.29 -3.06
C ALA A 188 17.43 -0.33 -2.87
N THR A 189 17.34 -1.63 -3.09
CA THR A 189 16.19 -2.45 -2.72
C THR A 189 16.65 -3.59 -1.82
N SER A 190 15.78 -4.04 -0.91
CA SER A 190 16.07 -5.16 -0.03
C SER A 190 14.77 -5.85 0.39
N THR A 191 14.83 -7.13 0.75
CA THR A 191 13.67 -7.87 1.24
C THR A 191 13.75 -8.04 2.75
N SER A 192 12.65 -7.77 3.43
CA SER A 192 12.52 -8.01 4.87
C SER A 192 12.42 -9.52 5.18
N ARG A 193 12.59 -9.88 6.45
CA ARG A 193 12.41 -11.27 6.91
C ARG A 193 10.99 -11.80 6.72
N SER A 194 9.99 -10.92 6.65
CA SER A 194 8.59 -11.29 6.40
C SER A 194 8.23 -11.31 4.91
N GLY A 195 9.21 -11.14 4.02
CA GLY A 195 8.96 -11.15 2.57
C GLY A 195 8.60 -9.80 1.96
N ASN A 196 8.38 -8.76 2.78
CA ASN A 196 8.06 -7.40 2.28
C ASN A 196 9.26 -6.78 1.57
N LEU A 197 8.99 -6.05 0.48
CA LEU A 197 10.02 -5.33 -0.27
C LEU A 197 10.26 -3.96 0.40
N ILE A 198 11.52 -3.58 0.57
CA ILE A 198 11.94 -2.32 1.14
C ILE A 198 12.72 -1.55 0.08
N LEU A 199 12.20 -0.38 -0.29
CA LEU A 199 12.84 0.56 -1.22
C LEU A 199 13.55 1.64 -0.40
N HIS A 200 14.84 1.85 -0.67
CA HIS A 200 15.64 2.88 0.02
C HIS A 200 15.73 4.13 -0.87
N ALA A 201 14.97 5.17 -0.53
CA ALA A 201 15.02 6.47 -1.18
C ALA A 201 16.43 7.08 -1.10
N SER A 202 16.89 7.65 -2.21
CA SER A 202 18.16 8.36 -2.29
C SER A 202 18.02 9.74 -1.65
N ALA A 203 18.40 9.82 -0.36
CA ALA A 203 18.48 11.10 0.33
C ALA A 203 19.61 11.97 -0.26
N PRO A 204 19.50 13.31 -0.23
CA PRO A 204 18.44 14.11 0.39
C PRO A 204 17.28 14.46 -0.55
N ALA A 205 17.42 14.24 -1.86
CA ALA A 205 16.46 14.69 -2.86
C ALA A 205 15.13 13.90 -2.83
N CYS A 206 15.17 12.65 -2.38
CA CYS A 206 14.02 11.76 -2.36
C CYS A 206 13.70 11.32 -0.92
N SER A 207 12.42 11.40 -0.54
CA SER A 207 11.90 10.87 0.73
C SER A 207 11.02 9.66 0.47
N ALA A 208 10.86 8.79 1.47
CA ALA A 208 9.92 7.66 1.36
C ALA A 208 8.48 8.12 1.11
N GLN A 209 8.09 9.30 1.63
CA GLN A 209 6.78 9.90 1.38
C GLN A 209 6.61 10.29 -0.10
N ALA A 210 7.66 10.85 -0.72
CA ALA A 210 7.64 11.20 -2.13
C ALA A 210 7.54 9.95 -3.03
N LEU A 211 8.21 8.86 -2.66
CA LEU A 211 8.04 7.57 -3.33
C LEU A 211 6.62 7.02 -3.16
N ALA A 212 6.05 7.09 -1.94
CA ALA A 212 4.69 6.61 -1.68
C ALA A 212 3.62 7.33 -2.52
N ALA A 213 3.84 8.60 -2.87
CA ALA A 213 2.96 9.34 -3.79
C ALA A 213 2.93 8.75 -5.22
N HIS A 214 3.94 7.95 -5.59
CA HIS A 214 4.06 7.30 -6.90
C HIS A 214 3.81 5.78 -6.81
N ARG A 215 3.02 5.34 -5.82
CA ARG A 215 2.76 3.93 -5.51
C ARG A 215 2.30 3.10 -6.72
N SER A 216 1.39 3.61 -7.55
CA SER A 216 0.85 2.86 -8.68
C SER A 216 1.89 2.65 -9.79
N LEU A 217 2.75 3.65 -10.04
CA LEU A 217 3.88 3.53 -10.96
C LEU A 217 4.90 2.52 -10.45
N ILE A 218 5.27 2.62 -9.17
CA ILE A 218 6.16 1.66 -8.51
C ILE A 218 5.59 0.25 -8.64
N TRP A 219 4.30 0.05 -8.34
CA TRP A 219 3.64 -1.24 -8.42
C TRP A 219 3.66 -1.82 -9.82
N SER A 220 3.25 -1.04 -10.83
CA SER A 220 3.24 -1.46 -12.24
C SER A 220 4.63 -1.88 -12.74
N THR A 221 5.70 -1.31 -12.15
CA THR A 221 7.09 -1.63 -12.51
C THR A 221 7.57 -2.90 -11.81
N ILE A 222 7.26 -3.08 -10.52
CA ILE A 222 7.77 -4.22 -9.74
C ILE A 222 6.93 -5.49 -9.87
N SER A 223 5.61 -5.38 -10.10
CA SER A 223 4.73 -6.55 -10.13
C SER A 223 5.11 -7.57 -11.22
N PRO A 224 5.49 -7.18 -12.46
CA PRO A 224 5.91 -8.15 -13.47
C PRO A 224 7.28 -8.77 -13.16
N LEU A 225 8.18 -7.98 -12.56
CA LEU A 225 9.52 -8.42 -12.16
C LEU A 225 9.47 -9.44 -11.01
N LEU A 226 8.50 -9.27 -10.10
CA LEU A 226 8.22 -10.21 -9.01
C LEU A 226 7.36 -11.40 -9.45
N GLY A 227 6.85 -11.39 -10.69
CA GLY A 227 5.95 -12.42 -11.21
C GLY A 227 4.65 -12.50 -10.43
N ILE A 228 4.11 -11.35 -10.03
CA ILE A 228 2.82 -11.23 -9.33
C ILE A 228 1.74 -11.02 -10.39
N THR A 229 0.79 -11.94 -10.45
CA THR A 229 -0.35 -11.89 -11.38
C THR A 229 -1.56 -11.17 -10.79
N ASP A 230 -1.52 -10.87 -9.49
CA ASP A 230 -2.57 -10.12 -8.81
C ASP A 230 -2.59 -8.67 -9.29
N THR A 231 -3.78 -8.16 -9.54
CA THR A 231 -4.01 -6.77 -9.96
C THR A 231 -4.14 -5.83 -8.76
N ALA A 232 -4.40 -6.36 -7.56
CA ALA A 232 -4.53 -5.56 -6.35
C ALA A 232 -3.19 -4.93 -5.96
N GLU A 233 -3.18 -3.60 -5.82
CA GLU A 233 -2.01 -2.85 -5.37
C GLU A 233 -1.79 -3.09 -3.86
N PRO A 234 -0.59 -3.56 -3.44
CA PRO A 234 -0.31 -3.77 -2.03
C PRO A 234 -0.18 -2.44 -1.28
N PRO A 235 -0.45 -2.43 0.04
CA PRO A 235 -0.17 -1.27 0.86
C PRO A 235 1.32 -0.87 0.78
N MET A 236 1.58 0.42 0.55
CA MET A 236 2.93 0.99 0.59
C MET A 236 2.99 2.08 1.65
N TYR A 237 3.92 1.95 2.60
CA TYR A 237 4.05 2.91 3.70
C TYR A 237 5.51 3.19 4.04
N PRO A 238 5.86 4.45 4.38
CA PRO A 238 7.20 4.77 4.86
C PRO A 238 7.55 3.91 6.08
N ALA A 239 8.79 3.41 6.15
CA ALA A 239 9.32 2.67 7.30
C ALA A 239 9.62 3.58 8.50
N ASP A 240 8.80 4.61 8.71
CA ASP A 240 9.02 5.55 9.78
C ASP A 240 8.88 4.81 11.13
N PRO A 241 9.84 4.93 12.05
CA PRO A 241 9.79 4.27 13.36
C PRO A 241 8.70 4.82 14.29
N TRP A 242 7.77 5.60 13.78
CA TRP A 242 6.69 6.28 14.48
C TRP A 242 5.35 5.56 14.32
N HIS A 243 5.24 4.67 13.34
CA HIS A 243 4.04 3.88 13.05
C HIS A 243 3.80 2.77 14.07
N LYS A 244 4.83 2.37 14.82
CA LYS A 244 4.73 1.31 15.82
C LYS A 244 4.48 1.93 17.19
N VAL A 245 3.29 1.70 17.73
CA VAL A 245 2.88 2.17 19.04
C VAL A 245 2.75 0.97 19.97
N VAL A 246 3.14 1.15 21.22
CA VAL A 246 2.98 0.16 22.29
C VAL A 246 1.92 0.67 23.24
N PHE A 247 0.86 -0.11 23.39
CA PHE A 247 -0.17 0.08 24.39
C PHE A 247 0.17 -0.76 25.61
N HIS A 248 0.31 -0.08 26.75
CA HIS A 248 0.63 -0.69 28.03
C HIS A 248 -0.64 -0.94 28.82
N ARG A 249 -0.62 -2.01 29.60
CA ARG A 249 -1.69 -2.36 30.55
C ARG A 249 -3.06 -2.52 29.87
N VAL A 250 -3.07 -3.17 28.71
CA VAL A 250 -4.32 -3.51 28.02
C VAL A 250 -4.99 -4.63 28.80
N PRO A 251 -6.19 -4.41 29.35
CA PRO A 251 -6.86 -5.45 30.13
C PRO A 251 -7.32 -6.59 29.21
N ILE A 252 -7.22 -7.82 29.70
CA ILE A 252 -7.73 -9.01 29.02
C ILE A 252 -8.93 -9.57 29.79
N MET A 253 -10.03 -9.81 29.07
CA MET A 253 -11.28 -10.29 29.67
C MET A 253 -11.16 -11.73 30.19
N GLN A 254 -10.27 -12.53 29.58
CA GLN A 254 -10.01 -13.91 29.97
C GLN A 254 -8.48 -14.12 29.99
N PRO A 255 -7.87 -14.37 31.16
CA PRO A 255 -6.42 -14.54 31.29
C PRO A 255 -5.85 -15.68 30.45
N GLU A 256 -6.67 -16.69 30.16
CA GLU A 256 -6.25 -17.89 29.44
C GLU A 256 -6.29 -17.72 27.92
N VAL A 257 -7.04 -16.74 27.42
CA VAL A 257 -7.30 -16.57 25.98
C VAL A 257 -6.97 -15.14 25.56
N LEU A 258 -5.90 -14.98 24.80
CA LEU A 258 -5.61 -13.69 24.17
C LEU A 258 -6.66 -13.37 23.11
N PRO A 259 -7.11 -12.12 23.01
CA PRO A 259 -8.00 -11.72 21.94
C PRO A 259 -7.30 -11.93 20.59
N SER A 260 -8.05 -12.40 19.60
CA SER A 260 -7.54 -12.49 18.23
C SER A 260 -7.15 -11.10 17.71
N ASP A 261 -6.18 -11.02 16.80
CA ASP A 261 -5.78 -9.75 16.18
C ASP A 261 -6.99 -9.02 15.57
N ARG A 262 -7.93 -9.77 14.98
CA ARG A 262 -9.16 -9.25 14.38
C ARG A 262 -10.10 -8.63 15.42
N ASP A 263 -10.29 -9.29 16.56
CA ASP A 263 -11.15 -8.77 17.64
C ASP A 263 -10.52 -7.55 18.30
N PHE A 264 -9.19 -7.56 18.47
CA PHE A 264 -8.45 -6.41 18.95
C PHE A 264 -8.62 -5.21 18.01
N VAL A 265 -8.40 -5.38 16.70
CA VAL A 265 -8.60 -4.33 15.70
C VAL A 265 -10.05 -3.80 15.72
N ARG A 266 -11.04 -4.70 15.84
CA ARG A 266 -12.45 -4.32 15.94
C ARG A 266 -12.74 -3.48 17.20
N GLU A 267 -12.14 -3.82 18.34
CA GLU A 267 -12.34 -3.05 19.57
C GLU A 267 -11.66 -1.68 19.49
N VAL A 268 -10.42 -1.61 18.98
CA VAL A 268 -9.73 -0.34 18.72
C VAL A 268 -10.59 0.57 17.86
N ALA A 269 -11.12 0.02 16.77
CA ALA A 269 -11.98 0.69 15.82
C ALA A 269 -13.24 1.28 16.47
N LYS A 270 -13.99 0.42 17.15
CA LYS A 270 -15.27 0.74 17.76
C LYS A 270 -15.14 1.82 18.84
N ARG A 271 -14.11 1.74 19.67
CA ARG A 271 -13.97 2.61 20.86
C ARG A 271 -13.30 3.94 20.57
N ASN A 272 -12.44 4.02 19.55
CA ASN A 272 -11.60 5.20 19.32
C ASN A 272 -12.05 6.04 18.11
N GLN A 273 -13.22 5.72 17.54
CA GLN A 273 -13.85 6.46 16.43
C GLN A 273 -12.87 6.66 15.28
N LEU A 274 -12.15 5.60 14.93
CA LEU A 274 -11.28 5.63 13.77
C LEU A 274 -12.16 5.42 12.52
N PRO A 275 -12.13 6.31 11.52
CA PRO A 275 -12.85 6.10 10.27
C PRO A 275 -12.18 4.99 9.44
N GLY A 276 -12.95 4.07 8.84
CA GLY A 276 -12.44 3.09 7.85
C GLY A 276 -11.48 2.00 8.39
N THR A 277 -11.63 1.65 9.66
CA THR A 277 -10.63 1.07 10.57
C THR A 277 -9.84 -0.17 10.19
N GLN A 278 -10.39 -1.10 9.40
CA GLN A 278 -9.69 -2.35 9.16
C GLN A 278 -8.44 -2.17 8.29
N TYR A 279 -8.37 -1.07 7.52
CA TYR A 279 -7.26 -0.78 6.61
C TYR A 279 -6.24 0.20 7.18
N ARG A 280 -6.38 0.64 8.43
CA ARG A 280 -5.47 1.63 9.05
C ARG A 280 -4.58 1.04 10.13
N ILE A 281 -4.91 -0.15 10.61
CA ILE A 281 -4.12 -0.92 11.56
C ILE A 281 -3.51 -2.09 10.81
N GLY A 282 -2.18 -2.16 10.78
CA GLY A 282 -1.43 -3.27 10.23
C GLY A 282 -1.25 -4.38 11.27
N ASN A 283 0.00 -4.71 11.57
CA ASN A 283 0.33 -5.84 12.45
C ASN A 283 0.04 -5.53 13.92
N VAL A 284 -0.72 -6.42 14.58
CA VAL A 284 -0.90 -6.45 16.03
C VAL A 284 0.00 -7.55 16.61
N ARG A 285 0.70 -7.25 17.71
CA ARG A 285 1.55 -8.22 18.38
C ARG A 285 1.51 -8.06 19.89
N PHE A 286 1.03 -9.09 20.58
CA PHE A 286 1.10 -9.18 22.03
C PHE A 286 2.56 -9.40 22.48
N LEU A 287 3.03 -8.50 23.35
CA LEU A 287 4.38 -8.53 23.92
C LEU A 287 4.33 -9.23 25.27
N LEU A 288 4.29 -10.56 25.24
CA LEU A 288 4.36 -11.40 26.43
C LEU A 288 5.80 -11.85 26.70
N GLU A 289 6.15 -11.97 27.98
CA GLU A 289 7.37 -12.69 28.36
C GLU A 289 7.18 -14.18 28.07
N ARG A 290 8.18 -14.80 27.44
CA ARG A 290 8.15 -16.24 27.16
C ARG A 290 7.92 -17.00 28.48
N ASN A 291 6.94 -17.90 28.49
CA ASN A 291 6.58 -18.79 29.61
C ASN A 291 5.83 -18.15 30.78
N LYS A 292 5.29 -16.94 30.63
CA LYS A 292 4.36 -16.39 31.63
C LYS A 292 2.93 -16.50 31.13
N VAL A 293 2.06 -17.05 31.98
CA VAL A 293 0.60 -16.99 31.81
C VAL A 293 0.22 -15.51 31.66
N PRO A 294 -0.68 -15.15 30.73
CA PRO A 294 -1.11 -13.77 30.58
C PRO A 294 -1.65 -13.28 31.93
N ARG A 295 -1.08 -12.18 32.42
CA ARG A 295 -1.63 -11.46 33.58
C ARG A 295 -2.94 -10.79 33.15
N GLU A 296 -3.75 -10.33 34.10
CA GLU A 296 -4.97 -9.53 33.85
C GLU A 296 -4.75 -8.35 32.87
N GLU A 297 -3.50 -7.94 32.68
CA GLU A 297 -3.07 -6.95 31.72
C GLU A 297 -1.93 -7.45 30.82
N VAL A 298 -1.96 -7.02 29.55
CA VAL A 298 -0.93 -7.30 28.55
C VAL A 298 -0.38 -6.02 27.93
N THR A 299 0.80 -6.11 27.34
CA THR A 299 1.37 -5.03 26.52
C THR A 299 1.24 -5.42 25.06
N VAL A 300 0.70 -4.53 24.23
CA VAL A 300 0.42 -4.81 22.81
C VAL A 300 1.17 -3.82 21.94
N ARG A 301 1.92 -4.32 20.95
CA ARG A 301 2.46 -3.49 19.87
C ARG A 301 1.46 -3.48 18.73
N VAL A 302 1.16 -2.29 18.23
CA VAL A 302 0.28 -2.06 17.10
C VAL A 302 1.02 -1.23 16.07
N ASP A 303 1.03 -1.71 14.84
CA ASP A 303 1.60 -1.02 13.70
C ASP A 303 0.46 -0.28 12.99
N PHE A 304 0.54 1.05 12.91
CA PHE A 304 -0.41 1.91 12.21
C PHE A 304 0.09 2.21 10.80
N ILE A 305 -0.81 2.16 9.82
CA ILE A 305 -0.47 2.50 8.43
C ILE A 305 -0.30 4.02 8.31
N GLU A 306 -1.17 4.80 8.95
CA GLU A 306 -1.13 6.26 8.92
C GLU A 306 -0.38 6.86 10.13
N GLN A 307 0.44 7.88 9.87
CA GLN A 307 1.26 8.51 10.90
C GLN A 307 0.40 9.33 11.88
N GLU A 308 -0.65 9.95 11.38
CA GLU A 308 -1.59 10.79 12.11
C GLU A 308 -2.30 9.98 13.20
N ASP A 309 -2.70 8.75 12.87
CA ASP A 309 -3.33 7.84 13.84
C ASP A 309 -2.34 7.48 14.94
N ALA A 310 -1.12 7.08 14.59
CA ALA A 310 -0.08 6.78 15.58
C ALA A 310 0.20 7.98 16.49
N ARG A 311 0.32 9.19 15.93
CA ARG A 311 0.53 10.43 16.71
C ARG A 311 -0.65 10.73 17.63
N ARG A 312 -1.88 10.58 17.15
CA ARG A 312 -3.10 10.73 17.95
C ARG A 312 -3.08 9.79 19.15
N PHE A 313 -2.83 8.50 18.93
CA PHE A 313 -2.74 7.52 20.00
C PHE A 313 -1.58 7.77 20.96
N LEU A 314 -0.43 8.22 20.48
CA LEU A 314 0.72 8.58 21.34
C LEU A 314 0.41 9.79 22.24
N ARG A 315 -0.39 10.74 21.77
CA ARG A 315 -0.80 11.93 22.53
C ARG A 315 -1.93 11.62 23.51
N ASP A 316 -2.97 10.95 23.02
CA ASP A 316 -4.25 10.82 23.73
C ASP A 316 -4.37 9.49 24.49
N GLY A 317 -3.47 8.52 24.26
CA GLY A 317 -3.64 7.14 24.70
C GLY A 317 -4.69 6.41 23.86
N ILE A 318 -5.15 5.25 24.33
CA ILE A 318 -6.19 4.46 23.67
C ILE A 318 -7.22 3.95 24.69
N PHE A 319 -8.50 3.89 24.32
CA PHE A 319 -9.51 3.24 25.15
C PHE A 319 -9.79 1.82 24.62
N LEU A 320 -9.55 0.80 25.46
CA LEU A 320 -9.73 -0.61 25.11
C LEU A 320 -10.39 -1.35 26.28
N PHE A 321 -11.40 -2.16 25.97
CA PHE A 321 -12.01 -3.08 26.93
C PHE A 321 -12.43 -2.41 28.25
N GLY A 322 -12.88 -1.16 28.17
CA GLY A 322 -13.34 -0.38 29.34
C GLY A 322 -12.24 0.39 30.09
N SER A 323 -10.98 0.32 29.67
CA SER A 323 -9.87 1.03 30.32
C SER A 323 -9.09 1.94 29.37
N HIS A 324 -8.58 3.06 29.90
CA HIS A 324 -7.66 3.95 29.18
C HIS A 324 -6.24 3.43 29.34
N CYS A 325 -5.65 3.02 28.22
CA CYS A 325 -4.33 2.43 28.15
C CYS A 325 -3.31 3.47 27.68
N ARG A 326 -2.16 3.49 28.36
CA ARG A 326 -1.06 4.38 28.00
C ARG A 326 -0.41 3.93 26.69
N ALA A 327 -0.23 4.85 25.76
CA ALA A 327 0.52 4.63 24.54
C ALA A 327 1.96 5.14 24.67
N THR A 328 2.91 4.44 24.07
CA THR A 328 4.29 4.90 23.92
C THR A 328 4.83 4.48 22.57
N ARG A 329 5.87 5.16 22.10
CA ARG A 329 6.52 4.78 20.85
C ARG A 329 7.28 3.47 21.03
N TYR A 330 7.11 2.54 20.09
CA TYR A 330 7.90 1.31 20.08
C TYR A 330 9.37 1.65 19.79
N MET A 331 10.23 1.33 20.76
CA MET A 331 11.68 1.38 20.59
C MET A 331 12.18 -0.05 20.34
N PRO A 332 12.69 -0.37 19.13
CA PRO A 332 13.35 -1.64 18.90
C PRO A 332 14.45 -1.81 19.94
N ARG A 333 14.47 -2.95 20.64
CA ARG A 333 15.63 -3.30 21.46
C ARG A 333 16.84 -3.35 20.53
N SER A 334 17.81 -2.46 20.71
CA SER A 334 19.06 -2.56 19.98
C SER A 334 19.67 -3.91 20.37
N SER A 335 19.93 -4.76 19.39
CA SER A 335 20.63 -6.04 19.61
C SER A 335 22.11 -5.84 19.99
N SER A 336 22.50 -4.62 20.37
CA SER A 336 23.82 -4.28 20.85
C SER A 336 24.04 -4.93 22.22
N GLY A 337 24.75 -6.06 22.23
CA GLY A 337 25.40 -6.55 23.44
C GLY A 337 24.93 -7.91 23.96
N ARG A 338 24.71 -8.91 23.10
CA ARG A 338 25.25 -10.24 23.44
C ARG A 338 26.78 -10.16 23.25
N ARG A 339 27.45 -9.39 24.10
CA ARG A 339 28.85 -9.66 24.40
C ARG A 339 28.80 -10.98 25.14
N THR A 340 29.06 -12.06 24.42
CA THR A 340 29.53 -13.30 25.02
C THR A 340 30.71 -12.90 25.88
N SER A 341 30.50 -12.78 27.19
CA SER A 341 31.58 -12.81 28.15
C SER A 341 32.26 -14.15 27.92
N GLY A 342 33.38 -14.13 27.20
CA GLY A 342 34.25 -15.27 27.07
C GLY A 342 34.66 -15.68 28.47
N GLY A 343 34.10 -16.81 28.93
CA GLY A 343 34.65 -17.51 30.06
C GLY A 343 35.99 -18.07 29.60
N HIS A 344 37.07 -17.45 30.06
CA HIS A 344 38.32 -18.17 30.26
C HIS A 344 38.10 -19.06 31.49
N GLY A 345 37.99 -20.35 31.24
CA GLY A 345 38.20 -21.43 32.19
C GLY A 345 39.18 -22.39 31.55
#